data_AF-A0A9D8BP89-F1
#
_entry.id   AF-A0A9D8BP89-F1
#
_cell.length_a   1.000
_cell.length_b   1.000
_cell.length_c   1.000
_cell.angle_alpha   90.00
_cell.angle_beta   90.00
_cell.angle_gamma   90.00
#
_symmetry.space_group_name_H-M   'P 1'
#
loop_
_entity.id
_entity.type
_entity.pdbx_description
1 polymer ?
#
loop_
_entity_poly.entity_id
_entity_poly.type
_entity_poly.pdbx_seq_one_letter_code
_entity_poly.pdbx_strand_id
1 'polypeptide(L)' 'MRFLPIKRLSVTGETPVLRLSQVPRIKMAKMRNELIHEYFGVDFEVLWKTLHQDLPPVRDVVARILKDLEQAPKD' A
#
# COMPACT_ATOMS: atom_id res chain seq x y z
N MET A 1 -15.66 -15.28 -13.36
CA MET A 1 -14.70 -14.19 -13.05
C MET A 1 -13.30 -14.76 -12.98
N ARG A 2 -12.41 -14.35 -13.90
CA ARG A 2 -11.05 -14.87 -14.00
C ARG A 2 -10.17 -14.01 -13.09
N PHE A 3 -9.80 -14.54 -11.92
CA PHE A 3 -8.78 -13.88 -11.09
C PHE A 3 -7.47 -13.91 -11.88
N LEU A 4 -6.95 -12.74 -12.25
CA LEU A 4 -5.61 -12.63 -12.82
C LEU A 4 -4.61 -13.04 -11.72
N PRO A 5 -3.69 -13.99 -11.99
CA PRO A 5 -2.69 -14.36 -11.01
C PRO A 5 -1.76 -13.16 -10.77
N ILE A 6 -1.61 -12.76 -9.51
CA ILE A 6 -0.54 -11.86 -9.10
C ILE A 6 0.76 -12.56 -9.52
N LYS A 7 1.42 -12.06 -10.59
CA LYS A 7 2.70 -12.58 -11.05
C LYS A 7 3.62 -12.65 -9.83
N ARG A 8 4.00 -13.88 -9.43
CA ARG A 8 5.00 -14.10 -8.40
C ARG A 8 6.32 -13.59 -8.98
N LEU A 9 6.68 -12.37 -8.61
CA LEU A 9 7.96 -11.75 -8.96
C LEU A 9 9.07 -12.65 -8.41
N SER A 10 9.75 -13.36 -9.31
CA SER A 10 11.04 -13.99 -9.06
C SER A 10 12.06 -12.86 -8.89
N VAL A 11 12.29 -12.43 -7.65
CA VAL A 11 13.34 -11.46 -7.32
C VAL A 11 14.32 -12.15 -6.39
N THR A 12 15.52 -12.36 -6.92
CA THR A 12 16.71 -12.85 -6.22
C THR A 12 17.12 -11.84 -5.14
N GLY A 13 17.36 -12.30 -3.91
CA GLY A 13 18.18 -11.60 -2.91
C GLY A 13 17.47 -10.86 -1.78
N GLU A 14 16.38 -10.13 -2.01
CA GLU A 14 15.70 -9.38 -0.95
C GLU A 14 14.19 -9.51 -1.11
N THR A 15 13.52 -10.10 -0.12
CA THR A 15 12.08 -10.36 -0.18
C THR A 15 11.30 -9.06 -0.45
N PRO A 16 10.32 -9.03 -1.37
CA PRO A 16 9.51 -7.83 -1.68
C PRO A 16 8.83 -7.19 -0.46
N VAL A 17 8.67 -7.99 0.60
CA VAL A 17 8.08 -7.59 1.88
C VAL A 17 8.96 -6.58 2.64
N LEU A 18 10.29 -6.65 2.51
CA LEU A 18 11.23 -5.74 3.18
C LEU A 18 11.15 -4.31 2.62
N ARG A 19 10.95 -4.14 1.31
CA ARG A 19 10.87 -2.80 0.68
C ARG A 19 9.60 -2.03 1.05
N LEU A 20 8.53 -2.74 1.43
CA LEU A 20 7.25 -2.16 1.84
C LEU A 20 7.16 -1.85 3.34
N SER A 21 8.24 -2.07 4.10
CA SER A 21 8.32 -1.74 5.53
C SER A 21 8.09 -0.25 5.82
N GLN A 22 8.37 0.62 4.86
CA GLN A 22 8.13 2.06 4.93
C GLN A 22 6.63 2.44 4.82
N VAL A 23 5.76 1.49 4.46
CA VAL A 23 4.32 1.72 4.30
C VAL A 23 3.57 1.09 5.48
N PRO A 24 2.70 1.83 6.20
CA PRO A 24 2.00 1.34 7.38
C PRO A 24 0.82 0.42 7.02
N ARG A 25 1.10 -0.74 6.40
CA ARG A 25 0.09 -1.63 5.78
C ARG A 25 -0.99 -2.11 6.75
N ILE A 26 -0.62 -2.45 7.99
CA ILE A 26 -1.59 -2.89 9.00
C ILE A 26 -2.56 -1.77 9.35
N LYS A 27 -2.07 -0.55 9.53
CA LYS A 27 -2.91 0.63 9.82
C LYS A 27 -3.86 0.93 8.66
N MET A 28 -3.36 0.84 7.42
CA MET A 28 -4.19 1.02 6.22
C MET A 28 -5.28 -0.05 6.09
N ALA A 29 -4.94 -1.33 6.34
CA ALA A 29 -5.91 -2.42 6.32
C ALA A 29 -7.00 -2.23 7.39
N LYS A 30 -6.61 -1.78 8.58
CA LYS A 30 -7.54 -1.48 9.67
C LYS A 30 -8.48 -0.31 9.33
N MET A 31 -7.95 0.81 8.86
CA MET A 31 -8.75 1.97 8.41
C MET A 31 -9.74 1.57 7.30
N ARG A 32 -9.30 0.75 6.33
CA ARG A 32 -10.17 0.23 5.28
C ARG A 32 -11.30 -0.66 5.82
N ASN A 33 -11.04 -1.42 6.89
CA ASN A 33 -12.06 -2.24 7.53
C ASN A 33 -13.10 -1.36 8.23
N GLU A 34 -12.66 -0.36 9.00
CA GLU A 34 -13.52 0.61 9.68
C GLU A 34 -14.40 1.37 8.67
N LEU A 35 -13.81 1.87 7.58
CA LEU A 35 -14.54 2.61 6.53
C LEU A 35 -15.61 1.79 5.79
N ILE A 36 -15.49 0.46 5.73
CA ILE A 36 -16.43 -0.40 4.99
C ILE A 36 -17.46 -1.03 5.93
N HIS A 37 -17.08 -1.37 7.15
CA HIS A 37 -17.93 -2.12 8.08
C HIS A 37 -18.55 -1.25 9.18
N GLU A 38 -17.93 -0.12 9.52
CA GLU A 38 -18.36 0.77 10.61
C GLU A 38 -18.50 2.23 10.13
N TYR A 39 -18.87 2.43 8.87
CA TYR A 39 -18.90 3.74 8.21
C TYR A 39 -19.73 4.82 8.92
N PHE A 40 -20.71 4.42 9.74
CA PHE A 40 -21.51 5.33 10.56
C PHE A 40 -20.76 5.95 11.74
N GLY A 41 -19.68 5.31 12.21
CA GLY A 41 -18.89 5.74 13.37
C GLY A 41 -17.56 6.39 13.00
N VAL A 42 -17.33 6.65 11.72
CA VAL A 42 -16.06 7.20 11.22
C VAL A 42 -15.94 8.66 11.62
N ASP A 43 -14.81 9.01 12.21
CA ASP A 43 -14.44 10.40 12.48
C ASP A 43 -13.98 11.08 11.18
N PHE A 44 -14.75 12.07 10.72
CA PHE A 44 -14.48 12.81 9.49
C PHE A 44 -13.23 13.70 9.58
N GLU A 45 -12.88 14.20 10.76
CA GLU A 45 -11.66 15.00 10.92
C GLU A 45 -10.43 14.11 10.76
N VAL A 46 -10.47 12.91 11.33
CA VAL A 46 -9.41 11.89 11.14
C VAL A 46 -9.33 11.50 9.67
N LEU A 47 -10.46 11.22 9.01
CA LEU A 47 -10.47 10.86 7.59
C LEU A 47 -9.91 11.99 6.71
N TRP A 48 -10.30 13.24 6.98
CA TRP A 48 -9.81 14.41 6.25
C TRP A 48 -8.30 14.57 6.37
N LYS A 49 -7.75 14.45 7.59
CA LYS A 49 -6.30 14.48 7.84
C LYS A 49 -5.61 13.33 7.13
N THR A 50 -6.14 12.11 7.22
CA THR A 50 -5.56 10.96 6.53
C THR A 50 -5.51 11.16 5.02
N LEU A 51 -6.55 11.71 4.40
CA LEU A 51 -6.58 11.96 2.95
C LEU A 51 -5.57 13.04 2.51
N HIS A 52 -5.43 14.12 3.28
CA HIS A 52 -4.65 15.29 2.86
C HIS A 52 -3.22 15.33 3.40
N GLN A 53 -2.93 14.60 4.49
CA GLN A 53 -1.66 14.67 5.20
C GLN A 53 -0.92 13.32 5.16
N ASP A 54 -1.61 12.23 5.50
CA ASP A 54 -0.97 10.91 5.64
C ASP A 54 -0.85 10.15 4.31
N LEU A 55 -1.87 10.23 3.46
CA LEU A 55 -1.94 9.45 2.21
C LEU A 55 -0.96 9.92 1.12
N PRO A 56 -0.72 11.24 0.89
CA PRO A 56 0.18 11.68 -0.17
C PRO A 56 1.62 11.16 -0.01
N PRO A 57 2.28 11.24 1.17
CA PRO A 57 3.61 10.66 1.36
C PRO A 57 3.66 9.15 1.11
N VAL A 58 2.61 8.42 1.53
CA VAL A 58 2.52 6.98 1.30
C VAL A 58 2.44 6.66 -0.20
N ARG A 59 1.67 7.42 -0.97
CA ARG A 59 1.58 7.28 -2.42
C ARG A 59 2.96 7.46 -3.07
N ASP A 60 3.70 8.48 -2.66
CA ASP A 60 5.00 8.81 -3.24
C ASP A 60 6.04 7.72 -2.93
N VAL A 61 6.03 7.15 -1.72
CA VAL A 61 6.85 5.99 -1.35
C VAL A 61 6.52 4.77 -2.21
N VAL A 62 5.23 4.47 -2.40
CA VAL A 62 4.79 3.34 -3.23
C VAL A 62 5.19 3.53 -4.69
N ALA A 63 5.02 4.74 -5.24
CA ALA A 63 5.41 5.05 -6.61
C ALA A 63 6.91 4.85 -6.84
N ARG A 64 7.76 5.26 -5.88
CA ARG A 64 9.20 5.01 -5.91
C ARG A 64 9.51 3.52 -5.92
N ILE A 65 8.92 2.75 -4.99
CA ILE A 65 9.13 1.29 -4.92
C ILE A 65 8.73 0.62 -6.24
N LEU A 66 7.60 1.01 -6.84
CA LEU A 66 7.16 0.44 -8.12
C LEU A 66 8.16 0.75 -9.24
N LYS A 67 8.66 1.99 -9.32
CA LYS A 67 9.68 2.38 -10.30
C LYS A 67 10.98 1.57 -10.12
N ASP A 68 11.43 1.37 -8.88
CA ASP A 68 12.64 0.59 -8.59
C ASP A 68 12.45 -0.88 -9.02
N LEU A 69 11.25 -1.44 -8.82
CA LEU A 69 10.92 -2.80 -9.26
C LEU A 69 10.82 -2.93 -10.79
N GLU A 70 10.43 -1.88 -11.51
CA GLU A 70 10.40 -1.86 -12.97
C GLU A 70 11.80 -1.75 -13.58
N GLN A 71 12.72 -1.08 -12.89
CA GLN A 71 14.10 -0.85 -13.32
C GLN A 71 15.08 -1.95 -12.90
N ALA A 72 14.66 -2.86 -12.01
CA ALA A 72 15.46 -4.01 -11.63
C ALA A 72 15.77 -4.90 -12.86
N PRO A 73 17.01 -5.40 -13.02
CA PRO A 73 17.35 -6.33 -14.09
C PRO A 73 16.36 -7.49 -14.10
N LYS A 74 15.69 -7.69 -15.24
CA LYS A 74 14.91 -8.89 -15.50
C LYS A 74 15.86 -9.95 -16.00
N ASP A 75 16.49 -10.65 -15.07
CA ASP A 75 17.14 -11.93 -15.35
C ASP A 75 16.07 -13.01 -15.62
#